data_AF-A0A453GST9-F1
#
_entry.id   AF-A0A453GST9-F1
#
_cell.length_a   1.000
_cell.length_b   1.000
_cell.length_c   1.000
_cell.angle_alpha   90.00
_cell.angle_beta   90.00
_cell.angle_gamma   90.00
#
_symmetry.space_group_name_H-M   'P 1'
#
loop_
_entity.id
_entity.type
_entity.pdbx_description
1 polymer ?
#
loop_
_entity_poly.entity_id
_entity_poly.type
_entity_poly.pdbx_seq_one_letter_code
_entity_poly.pdbx_strand_id
1 'polypeptide(L)'
;MMLMTKIQLEGPTLHWDDVNQRCRRKIFRNMTAEGLAFRGHDEGKDSKNKGNFRELLQWLEGNFEEINKVVLGNAQQNCQMIDHKIQKQLIGSCAHETTKFVIEELGDECFAILADESSDAYQQEQLALCLRFVNKIGEPVERFLGLAQVADTTSLTLKEAIQTLLMKYQLPISKVRGQGYDGASNMKGHVNGLKKLIMEDSPSAYYVHCFAHQLQLTLVAVAKENIDCKWFFGHLAYLLNVLGMSCKKIRMLRVAQAEYMIEALKLGEIEAGQGLNQEMGLAWPGDARWGSHYETVMHVMSLYPSIRKVLFRLGRESNSVKALGAQTMLEVFKSFEFVFMLHLMNEIFGYTSDLSNALQKRDQDIVNAVDLLEFTRYNCKF
;
A
#
# COMPACT_ATOMS: atom_id res chain seq x y z
N MET A 1 -7.43 28.26 -3.00
CA MET A 1 -8.48 27.67 -3.87
C MET A 1 -9.85 28.17 -3.44
N MET A 2 -10.12 29.43 -3.77
CA MET A 2 -11.30 30.20 -3.35
C MET A 2 -11.99 30.68 -4.63
N LEU A 3 -12.54 29.76 -5.42
CA LEU A 3 -13.19 30.08 -6.70
C LEU A 3 -14.19 29.00 -7.13
N MET A 4 -15.01 28.54 -6.17
CA MET A 4 -16.33 27.96 -6.46
C MET A 4 -17.46 28.63 -5.66
N THR A 5 -17.24 29.87 -5.23
CA THR A 5 -18.22 30.69 -4.50
C THR A 5 -18.68 31.83 -5.39
N LYS A 6 -19.72 31.59 -6.20
CA LYS A 6 -20.85 32.49 -6.49
C LYS A 6 -21.60 32.00 -7.73
N ILE A 7 -22.65 31.21 -7.48
CA ILE A 7 -23.86 31.25 -8.29
C ILE A 7 -24.98 31.48 -7.27
N GLN A 8 -25.32 32.75 -7.03
CA GLN A 8 -26.55 33.11 -6.35
C GLN A 8 -27.66 33.06 -7.39
N LEU A 9 -28.54 32.08 -7.26
CA LEU A 9 -29.83 32.06 -7.95
C LEU A 9 -30.88 31.93 -6.83
N GLU A 10 -31.67 32.99 -6.63
CA GLU A 10 -32.62 33.13 -5.52
C GLU A 10 -33.99 32.56 -5.92
N GLY A 11 -34.49 31.59 -5.13
CA GLY A 11 -35.84 31.03 -5.21
C GLY A 11 -36.04 29.81 -4.28
N PRO A 12 -37.23 29.57 -3.70
CA PRO A 12 -37.45 28.55 -2.66
C PRO A 12 -37.33 27.09 -3.13
N THR A 13 -37.36 26.82 -4.44
CA THR A 13 -37.07 25.51 -5.04
C THR A 13 -35.57 25.22 -5.18
N LEU A 14 -34.71 26.24 -5.21
CA LEU A 14 -33.25 26.09 -5.33
C LEU A 14 -32.59 25.59 -4.04
N HIS A 15 -33.22 25.79 -2.88
CA HIS A 15 -32.67 25.40 -1.60
C HIS A 15 -32.49 23.87 -1.48
N TRP A 16 -33.45 23.11 -2.00
CA TRP A 16 -33.49 21.65 -1.90
C TRP A 16 -32.55 20.94 -2.88
N ASP A 17 -32.40 21.49 -4.09
CA ASP A 17 -31.39 21.03 -5.05
C ASP A 17 -29.97 21.32 -4.57
N ASP A 18 -29.76 22.46 -3.89
CA ASP A 18 -28.48 22.82 -3.28
C ASP A 18 -28.12 21.88 -2.11
N VAL A 19 -29.08 21.50 -1.27
CA VAL A 19 -28.88 20.51 -0.19
C VAL A 19 -28.48 19.14 -0.75
N ASN A 20 -29.20 18.64 -1.77
CA ASN A 20 -28.89 17.38 -2.45
C ASN A 20 -27.48 17.38 -3.05
N GLN A 21 -27.12 18.45 -3.79
CA GLN A 21 -25.80 18.58 -4.38
C GLN A 21 -24.69 18.72 -3.33
N ARG A 22 -24.91 19.49 -2.27
CA ARG A 22 -23.93 19.70 -1.19
C ARG A 22 -23.64 18.42 -0.42
N CYS A 23 -24.66 17.61 -0.14
CA CYS A 23 -24.48 16.30 0.50
C CYS A 23 -23.61 15.39 -0.36
N ARG A 24 -23.91 15.28 -1.65
CA ARG A 24 -23.14 14.45 -2.58
C ARG A 24 -21.70 14.93 -2.74
N ARG A 25 -21.47 16.24 -2.85
CA ARG A 25 -20.12 16.81 -2.92
C ARG A 25 -19.31 16.48 -1.67
N LYS A 26 -19.92 16.53 -0.48
CA LYS A 26 -19.24 16.15 0.77
C LYS A 26 -18.89 14.67 0.82
N ILE A 27 -19.83 13.78 0.48
CA ILE A 27 -19.58 12.34 0.40
C ILE A 27 -18.46 12.06 -0.60
N PHE A 28 -18.58 12.63 -1.79
CA PHE A 28 -17.62 12.45 -2.86
C PHE A 28 -16.22 12.91 -2.44
N ARG A 29 -16.09 14.12 -1.88
CA ARG A 29 -14.82 14.65 -1.38
C ARG A 29 -14.23 13.77 -0.28
N ASN A 30 -15.05 13.29 0.66
CA ASN A 30 -14.58 12.41 1.73
C ASN A 30 -14.05 11.10 1.14
N MET A 31 -14.83 10.45 0.27
CA MET A 31 -14.43 9.19 -0.35
C MET A 31 -13.18 9.32 -1.23
N THR A 32 -13.02 10.41 -1.99
CA THR A 32 -11.80 10.64 -2.77
C THR A 32 -10.60 10.94 -1.88
N ALA A 33 -10.78 11.66 -0.78
CA ALA A 33 -9.69 11.97 0.16
C ALA A 33 -9.18 10.70 0.86
N GLU A 34 -10.09 9.79 1.21
CA GLU A 34 -9.78 8.51 1.86
C GLU A 34 -9.44 7.38 0.87
N GLY A 35 -9.47 7.63 -0.45
CA GLY A 35 -9.21 6.61 -1.47
C GLY A 35 -10.24 5.46 -1.49
N LEU A 36 -11.47 5.70 -1.03
CA LEU A 36 -12.50 4.68 -0.92
C LEU A 36 -13.14 4.38 -2.28
N ALA A 37 -13.37 3.09 -2.53
CA ALA A 37 -14.13 2.65 -3.70
C ALA A 37 -15.55 3.22 -3.67
N PHE A 38 -16.00 3.79 -4.79
CA PHE A 38 -17.34 4.38 -4.90
C PHE A 38 -18.45 3.33 -5.00
N ARG A 39 -18.13 2.23 -5.68
CA ARG A 39 -19.09 1.25 -6.16
C ARG A 39 -18.94 -0.08 -5.44
N GLY A 40 -20.05 -0.79 -5.32
CA GLY A 40 -20.09 -2.18 -4.87
C GLY A 40 -19.98 -3.13 -6.05
N HIS A 41 -19.74 -4.42 -5.76
CA HIS A 41 -19.79 -5.46 -6.78
C HIS A 41 -21.21 -5.63 -7.37
N ASP A 42 -22.24 -5.36 -6.58
CA ASP A 42 -23.65 -5.37 -6.99
C ASP A 42 -24.38 -4.13 -6.44
N GLU A 43 -24.84 -3.25 -7.33
CA GLU A 43 -25.56 -2.02 -7.00
C GLU A 43 -27.10 -2.17 -7.15
N GLY A 44 -27.58 -3.41 -7.35
CA GLY A 44 -28.99 -3.75 -7.48
C GLY A 44 -29.81 -3.41 -6.24
N LYS A 45 -31.14 -3.26 -6.39
CA LYS A 45 -32.03 -2.85 -5.28
C LYS A 45 -32.04 -3.85 -4.12
N ASP A 46 -31.86 -5.13 -4.42
CA ASP A 46 -31.87 -6.24 -3.46
C ASP A 46 -30.47 -6.59 -2.93
N SER A 47 -29.43 -5.88 -3.39
CA SER A 47 -28.07 -6.06 -2.89
C SER A 47 -27.98 -5.60 -1.43
N LYS A 48 -27.30 -6.40 -0.60
CA LYS A 48 -26.98 -6.06 0.80
C LYS A 48 -25.90 -5.00 0.93
N ASN A 49 -25.12 -4.75 -0.12
CA ASN A 49 -24.10 -3.72 -0.16
C ASN A 49 -24.02 -3.14 -1.58
N LYS A 50 -24.65 -1.98 -1.77
CA LYS A 50 -24.76 -1.28 -3.05
C LYS A 50 -23.56 -0.40 -3.36
N GLY A 51 -22.48 -0.53 -2.59
CA GLY A 51 -21.29 0.32 -2.70
C GLY A 51 -21.32 1.52 -1.78
N ASN A 52 -20.14 1.93 -1.34
CA ASN A 52 -19.95 2.96 -0.32
C ASN A 52 -20.71 4.26 -0.62
N PHE A 53 -20.75 4.72 -1.88
CA PHE A 53 -21.44 5.97 -2.22
C PHE A 53 -22.96 5.86 -2.04
N ARG A 54 -23.57 4.73 -2.44
CA ARG A 54 -25.01 4.51 -2.32
C ARG A 54 -25.41 4.23 -0.88
N GLU A 55 -24.62 3.44 -0.16
CA GLU A 55 -24.84 3.14 1.26
C GLU A 55 -24.76 4.40 2.12
N LEU A 56 -23.77 5.28 1.90
CA LEU A 56 -23.68 6.56 2.61
C LEU A 56 -24.87 7.49 2.31
N LEU A 57 -25.37 7.49 1.07
CA LEU A 57 -26.57 8.25 0.73
C LEU A 57 -27.83 7.69 1.39
N GLN A 58 -27.99 6.37 1.46
CA GLN A 58 -29.10 5.71 2.17
C GLN A 58 -29.03 5.94 3.67
N TRP A 59 -27.82 5.90 4.25
CA TRP A 59 -27.62 6.23 5.65
C TRP A 59 -28.02 7.68 5.94
N LEU A 60 -27.64 8.64 5.09
CA LEU A 60 -28.07 10.04 5.25
C LEU A 60 -29.58 10.21 5.09
N GLU A 61 -30.20 9.51 4.14
CA GLU A 61 -31.67 9.49 3.95
C GLU A 61 -32.40 9.00 5.21
N GLY A 62 -31.90 7.95 5.87
CA GLY A 62 -32.52 7.38 7.06
C GLY A 62 -32.33 8.20 8.34
N ASN A 63 -31.27 9.02 8.41
CA ASN A 63 -30.92 9.77 9.63
C ASN A 63 -31.30 11.26 9.57
N PHE A 64 -31.55 11.83 8.39
CA PHE A 64 -31.84 13.25 8.23
C PHE A 64 -33.08 13.47 7.34
N GLU A 65 -34.17 13.92 7.95
CA GLU A 65 -35.46 14.11 7.27
C GLU A 65 -35.40 15.13 6.12
N GLU A 66 -34.57 16.17 6.27
CA GLU A 66 -34.32 17.17 5.22
C GLU A 66 -33.60 16.58 4.00
N ILE A 67 -32.71 15.62 4.22
CA ILE A 67 -31.96 14.94 3.15
C ILE A 67 -32.84 13.89 2.48
N ASN A 68 -33.69 13.21 3.25
CA ASN A 68 -34.66 12.23 2.74
C ASN A 68 -35.52 12.81 1.62
N LYS A 69 -36.00 14.04 1.80
CA LYS A 69 -36.88 14.74 0.84
C LYS A 69 -36.23 15.01 -0.53
N VAL A 70 -34.90 14.90 -0.65
CA VAL A 70 -34.15 15.38 -1.82
C VAL A 70 -33.12 14.40 -2.39
N VAL A 71 -32.94 13.22 -1.78
CA VAL A 71 -31.93 12.22 -2.18
C VAL A 71 -32.60 10.95 -2.72
N LEU A 72 -31.86 10.16 -3.52
CA LEU A 72 -32.27 8.87 -4.07
C LEU A 72 -33.62 8.92 -4.81
N GLY A 73 -34.64 8.20 -4.32
CA GLY A 73 -35.96 8.11 -4.97
C GLY A 73 -36.73 9.43 -4.99
N ASN A 74 -36.39 10.35 -4.08
CA ASN A 74 -37.03 11.65 -3.94
C ASN A 74 -36.27 12.77 -4.68
N ALA A 75 -35.08 12.47 -5.22
CA ALA A 75 -34.35 13.41 -6.07
C ALA A 75 -35.02 13.52 -7.44
N GLN A 76 -35.06 14.74 -8.01
CA GLN A 76 -35.47 14.94 -9.40
C GLN A 76 -34.65 14.01 -10.32
N GLN A 77 -35.29 13.37 -11.30
CA GLN A 77 -34.72 12.23 -12.06
C GLN A 77 -33.30 12.49 -12.61
N ASN A 78 -32.97 13.72 -12.99
CA ASN A 78 -31.66 14.09 -13.54
C ASN A 78 -30.59 14.42 -12.47
N CYS A 79 -30.98 14.58 -11.21
CA CYS A 79 -30.11 14.98 -10.09
C CYS A 79 -29.73 13.81 -9.17
N GLN A 80 -29.99 12.57 -9.59
CA GLN A 80 -29.68 11.40 -8.79
C GLN A 80 -28.18 11.10 -8.71
N MET A 81 -27.34 11.52 -9.68
CA MET A 81 -25.87 11.36 -9.68
C MET A 81 -25.33 9.99 -9.19
N ILE A 82 -26.15 8.94 -9.31
CA ILE A 82 -25.86 7.56 -8.89
C ILE A 82 -25.36 6.70 -10.05
N ASP A 83 -25.38 7.25 -11.27
CA ASP A 83 -24.88 6.57 -12.45
C ASP A 83 -23.35 6.59 -12.46
N HIS A 84 -22.78 5.42 -12.76
CA HIS A 84 -21.33 5.21 -12.80
C HIS A 84 -20.60 6.12 -13.79
N LYS A 85 -21.23 6.53 -14.91
CA LYS A 85 -20.63 7.46 -15.88
C LYS A 85 -20.50 8.86 -15.28
N ILE A 86 -21.52 9.32 -14.56
CA ILE A 86 -21.51 10.61 -13.87
C ILE A 86 -20.43 10.61 -12.79
N GLN A 87 -20.34 9.56 -11.98
CA GLN A 87 -19.29 9.43 -10.97
C GLN A 87 -17.89 9.46 -11.60
N LYS A 88 -17.66 8.71 -12.69
CA LYS A 88 -16.38 8.75 -13.42
C LYS A 88 -16.06 10.14 -13.97
N GLN A 89 -17.04 10.86 -14.52
CA GLN A 89 -16.84 12.23 -15.00
C GLN A 89 -16.46 13.20 -13.87
N LEU A 90 -17.09 13.08 -12.71
CA LEU A 90 -16.73 13.87 -11.53
C LEU A 90 -15.34 13.54 -11.03
N ILE A 91 -14.97 12.25 -10.97
CA ILE A 91 -13.62 11.82 -10.58
C ILE A 91 -12.60 12.41 -11.56
N GLY A 92 -12.87 12.32 -12.87
CA GLY A 92 -12.02 12.91 -13.91
C GLY A 92 -11.89 14.43 -13.79
N SER A 93 -12.99 15.12 -13.45
CA SER A 93 -12.98 16.58 -13.24
C SER A 93 -12.17 16.96 -12.00
N CYS A 94 -12.33 16.25 -10.89
CA CYS A 94 -11.54 16.45 -9.67
C CYS A 94 -10.06 16.16 -9.90
N ALA A 95 -9.74 15.09 -10.64
CA ALA A 95 -8.38 14.78 -11.03
C ALA A 95 -7.79 15.90 -11.89
N HIS A 96 -8.54 16.40 -12.88
CA HIS A 96 -8.10 17.51 -13.73
C HIS A 96 -7.80 18.78 -12.92
N GLU A 97 -8.71 19.21 -12.04
CA GLU A 97 -8.50 20.39 -11.20
C GLU A 97 -7.34 20.20 -10.20
N THR A 98 -7.18 18.99 -9.66
CA THR A 98 -6.05 18.67 -8.76
C THR A 98 -4.73 18.75 -9.52
N THR A 99 -4.64 18.14 -10.70
CA THR A 99 -3.42 18.22 -11.51
C THR A 99 -3.15 19.66 -11.96
N LYS A 100 -4.18 20.42 -12.36
CA LYS A 100 -4.04 21.83 -12.70
C LYS A 100 -3.44 22.63 -11.54
N PHE A 101 -3.94 22.43 -10.33
CA PHE A 101 -3.38 23.06 -9.13
C PHE A 101 -1.91 22.69 -8.92
N VAL A 102 -1.53 21.42 -9.12
CA VAL A 102 -0.13 20.97 -9.02
C VAL A 102 0.76 21.68 -10.05
N ILE A 103 0.31 21.82 -11.30
CA ILE A 103 1.06 22.51 -12.36
C ILE A 103 1.18 24.01 -12.06
N GLU A 104 0.11 24.64 -11.56
CA GLU A 104 0.13 26.05 -11.13
C GLU A 104 1.03 26.30 -9.91
N GLU A 105 1.11 25.32 -8.99
CA GLU A 105 1.99 25.36 -7.82
C GLU A 105 3.47 25.27 -8.24
N LEU A 106 3.78 24.36 -9.17
CA LEU A 106 5.12 24.22 -9.76
C LEU A 106 5.54 25.45 -10.56
N GLY A 107 4.63 26.02 -11.35
CA GLY A 107 4.91 27.19 -12.18
C GLY A 107 5.99 26.92 -13.22
N ASP A 108 7.02 27.78 -13.26
CA ASP A 108 8.13 27.69 -14.19
C ASP A 108 9.41 27.08 -13.57
N GLU A 109 9.30 26.56 -12.35
CA GLU A 109 10.44 26.04 -11.59
C GLU A 109 10.98 24.71 -12.14
N CYS A 110 12.21 24.39 -11.73
CA CYS A 110 12.79 23.08 -11.96
C CYS A 110 12.19 22.03 -11.02
N PHE A 111 12.16 20.77 -11.46
CA PHE A 111 11.60 19.67 -10.67
C PHE A 111 12.40 18.39 -10.81
N ALA A 112 12.20 17.45 -9.88
CA ALA A 112 12.66 16.08 -9.98
C ALA A 112 11.47 15.15 -10.28
N ILE A 113 11.76 14.04 -10.95
CA ILE A 113 10.79 12.97 -11.21
C ILE A 113 11.05 11.81 -10.26
N LEU A 114 9.99 11.28 -9.66
CA LEU A 114 10.01 10.04 -8.89
C LEU A 114 9.10 9.05 -9.62
N ALA A 115 9.63 7.87 -9.94
CA ALA A 115 8.89 6.86 -10.67
C ALA A 115 8.92 5.52 -9.95
N ASP A 116 7.80 4.80 -9.97
CA ASP A 116 7.70 3.45 -9.43
C ASP A 116 6.87 2.56 -10.35
N GLU A 117 7.32 1.31 -10.50
CA GLU A 117 6.70 0.31 -11.35
C GLU A 117 5.81 -0.60 -10.50
N SER A 118 4.61 -0.89 -10.98
CA SER A 118 3.69 -1.82 -10.33
C SER A 118 2.86 -2.55 -11.36
N SER A 119 2.40 -3.75 -11.02
CA SER A 119 1.46 -4.51 -11.84
C SER A 119 0.07 -4.50 -11.21
N ASP A 120 -0.96 -4.36 -12.04
CA ASP A 120 -2.34 -4.38 -11.56
C ASP A 120 -2.88 -5.81 -11.33
N ALA A 121 -4.14 -5.92 -10.91
CA ALA A 121 -4.80 -7.21 -10.64
C ALA A 121 -4.91 -8.14 -11.85
N TYR A 122 -4.76 -7.60 -13.07
CA TYR A 122 -4.73 -8.34 -14.33
C TYR A 122 -3.30 -8.54 -14.86
N GLN A 123 -2.28 -8.29 -14.02
CA GLN A 123 -0.86 -8.37 -14.35
C GLN A 123 -0.44 -7.43 -15.48
N GLN A 124 -1.14 -6.29 -15.62
CA GLN A 124 -0.73 -5.24 -16.55
C GLN A 124 0.21 -4.28 -15.84
N GLU A 125 1.34 -3.97 -16.48
CA GLU A 125 2.36 -3.10 -15.92
C GLU A 125 1.93 -1.63 -15.98
N GLN A 126 2.22 -0.91 -14.91
CA GLN A 126 1.87 0.48 -14.70
C GLN A 126 3.05 1.24 -14.11
N LEU A 127 3.23 2.46 -14.59
CA LEU A 127 4.23 3.41 -14.11
C LEU A 127 3.52 4.55 -13.36
N ALA A 128 3.80 4.68 -12.06
CA ALA A 128 3.41 5.84 -11.29
C ALA A 128 4.48 6.93 -11.42
N LEU A 129 4.06 8.16 -11.72
CA LEU A 129 4.95 9.31 -11.82
C LEU A 129 4.54 10.39 -10.81
N CYS A 130 5.51 10.79 -9.98
CA CYS A 130 5.42 11.87 -9.02
C CYS A 130 6.44 12.97 -9.36
N LEU A 131 6.08 14.22 -9.09
CA LEU A 131 6.96 15.38 -9.20
C LEU A 131 7.41 15.77 -7.80
N ARG A 132 8.71 16.05 -7.63
CA ARG A 132 9.26 16.62 -6.41
C ARG A 132 9.90 17.96 -6.71
N PHE A 133 9.46 19.02 -6.06
CA PHE A 133 9.92 20.39 -6.29
C PHE A 133 9.82 21.21 -5.01
N VAL A 134 10.36 22.43 -5.01
CA VAL A 134 10.27 23.35 -3.88
C VAL A 134 9.08 24.29 -4.09
N ASN A 135 8.16 24.34 -3.13
CA ASN A 135 6.99 25.21 -3.21
C ASN A 135 7.40 26.68 -3.00
N LYS A 136 6.42 27.61 -3.18
CA LYS A 136 6.66 29.05 -3.03
C LYS A 136 7.06 29.50 -1.61
N ILE A 137 6.91 28.63 -0.62
CA ILE A 137 7.26 28.88 0.79
C ILE A 137 8.67 28.34 1.09
N GLY A 138 9.31 27.65 0.14
CA GLY A 138 10.67 27.11 0.28
C GLY A 138 10.71 25.67 0.80
N GLU A 139 9.57 24.97 0.83
CA GLU A 139 9.51 23.59 1.33
C GLU A 139 9.52 22.57 0.18
N PRO A 140 10.23 21.45 0.31
CA PRO A 140 10.15 20.36 -0.65
C PRO A 140 8.76 19.70 -0.59
N VAL A 141 8.10 19.62 -1.73
CA VAL A 141 6.78 18.98 -1.87
C VAL A 141 6.83 17.88 -2.93
N GLU A 142 6.08 16.82 -2.68
CA GLU A 142 5.87 15.72 -3.61
C GLU A 142 4.41 15.74 -4.07
N ARG A 143 4.20 15.73 -5.39
CA ARG A 143 2.88 15.78 -6.03
C ARG A 143 2.76 14.67 -7.05
N PHE A 144 1.78 13.81 -6.87
CA PHE A 144 1.45 12.76 -7.83
C PHE A 144 0.93 13.38 -9.13
N LEU A 145 1.50 12.98 -10.26
CA LEU A 145 1.13 13.49 -11.58
C LEU A 145 0.16 12.56 -12.32
N GLY A 146 0.40 11.25 -12.26
CA GLY A 146 -0.45 10.27 -12.92
C GLY A 146 0.13 8.85 -12.97
N LEU A 147 -0.72 7.94 -13.41
CA LEU A 147 -0.35 6.59 -13.82
C LEU A 147 -0.26 6.54 -15.36
N ALA A 148 0.75 5.88 -15.89
CA ALA A 148 0.82 5.45 -17.28
C ALA A 148 0.75 3.93 -17.34
N GLN A 149 -0.14 3.40 -18.16
CA GLN A 149 -0.13 1.99 -18.49
C GLN A 149 0.97 1.74 -19.52
N VAL A 150 1.82 0.75 -19.27
CA VAL A 150 2.94 0.40 -20.14
C VAL A 150 2.80 -1.05 -20.61
N ALA A 151 3.22 -1.31 -21.85
CA ALA A 151 3.14 -2.65 -22.42
C ALA A 151 4.20 -3.59 -21.82
N ASP A 152 5.36 -3.04 -21.48
CA ASP A 152 6.47 -3.71 -20.82
C ASP A 152 7.25 -2.73 -19.93
N THR A 153 8.15 -3.29 -19.12
CA THR A 153 9.03 -2.55 -18.21
C THR A 153 10.40 -2.25 -18.83
N THR A 154 10.50 -2.21 -20.17
CA THR A 154 11.76 -1.86 -20.81
C THR A 154 12.04 -0.37 -20.66
N SER A 155 13.32 -0.02 -20.57
CA SER A 155 13.75 1.37 -20.32
C SER A 155 13.23 2.38 -21.35
N LEU A 156 13.07 1.94 -22.61
CA LEU A 156 12.56 2.79 -23.68
C LEU A 156 11.07 3.07 -23.50
N THR A 157 10.27 2.02 -23.26
CA THR A 157 8.83 2.15 -22.99
C THR A 157 8.58 3.06 -21.78
N LEU A 158 9.37 2.90 -20.71
CA LEU A 158 9.28 3.72 -19.52
C LEU A 158 9.64 5.18 -19.80
N LYS A 159 10.69 5.44 -20.60
CA LYS A 159 11.05 6.79 -21.04
C LYS A 159 9.92 7.44 -21.83
N GLU A 160 9.37 6.73 -22.81
CA GLU A 160 8.28 7.21 -23.65
C GLU A 160 7.02 7.51 -22.82
N ALA A 161 6.71 6.66 -21.83
CA ALA A 161 5.61 6.87 -20.91
C ALA A 161 5.81 8.14 -20.06
N ILE A 162 7.00 8.35 -19.50
CA ILE A 162 7.34 9.56 -18.73
C ILE A 162 7.24 10.79 -19.63
N GLN A 163 7.86 10.77 -20.81
CA GLN A 163 7.83 11.89 -21.75
C GLN A 163 6.39 12.21 -22.17
N THR A 164 5.57 11.19 -22.46
CA THR A 164 4.17 11.37 -22.84
C THR A 164 3.36 12.01 -21.71
N LEU A 165 3.55 11.57 -20.46
CA LEU A 165 2.92 12.19 -19.29
C LEU A 165 3.37 13.63 -19.09
N LEU A 166 4.67 13.92 -19.19
CA LEU A 166 5.19 15.28 -19.04
C LEU A 166 4.68 16.20 -20.16
N MET A 167 4.69 15.75 -21.42
CA MET A 167 4.18 16.49 -22.57
C MET A 167 2.69 16.81 -22.45
N LYS A 168 1.87 15.86 -21.96
CA LYS A 168 0.44 16.07 -21.71
C LYS A 168 0.17 17.29 -20.83
N TYR A 169 1.05 17.56 -19.86
CA TYR A 169 0.95 18.70 -18.95
C TYR A 169 1.90 19.84 -19.29
N GLN A 170 2.46 19.84 -20.50
CA GLN A 170 3.39 20.87 -21.00
C GLN A 170 4.62 21.09 -20.11
N LEU A 171 5.08 20.02 -19.45
CA LEU A 171 6.28 20.04 -18.63
C LEU A 171 7.51 19.66 -19.47
N PRO A 172 8.45 20.58 -19.73
CA PRO A 172 9.62 20.28 -20.54
C PRO A 172 10.61 19.39 -19.76
N ILE A 173 11.10 18.33 -20.40
CA ILE A 173 12.09 17.42 -19.81
C ILE A 173 13.40 18.13 -19.44
N SER A 174 13.74 19.23 -20.13
CA SER A 174 14.93 20.05 -19.86
C SER A 174 14.92 20.73 -18.48
N LYS A 175 13.76 20.81 -17.82
CA LYS A 175 13.61 21.31 -16.45
C LYS A 175 13.74 20.24 -15.38
N VAL A 176 13.89 18.97 -15.77
CA VAL A 176 14.15 17.87 -14.85
C VAL A 176 15.58 18.00 -14.31
N ARG A 177 15.72 18.12 -12.99
CA ARG A 177 17.00 18.21 -12.26
C ARG A 177 17.31 17.01 -11.37
N GLY A 178 16.32 16.16 -11.14
CA GLY A 178 16.50 14.93 -10.38
C GLY A 178 15.65 13.81 -10.94
N GLN A 179 16.11 12.58 -10.77
CA GLN A 179 15.37 11.38 -11.11
C GLN A 179 15.57 10.34 -10.01
N GLY A 180 14.47 9.86 -9.43
CA GLY A 180 14.45 8.90 -8.34
C GLY A 180 13.58 7.70 -8.68
N TYR A 181 14.19 6.53 -8.76
CA TYR A 181 13.50 5.26 -8.96
C TYR A 181 14.39 4.09 -8.51
N ASP A 182 13.89 2.87 -8.63
CA ASP A 182 14.57 1.68 -8.16
C ASP A 182 15.87 1.35 -8.94
N GLY A 183 16.53 0.29 -8.50
CA GLY A 183 17.81 -0.16 -9.02
C GLY A 183 17.71 -1.24 -10.08
N ALA A 184 16.50 -1.53 -10.59
CA ALA A 184 16.30 -2.56 -11.59
C ALA A 184 17.20 -2.33 -12.81
N SER A 185 17.56 -3.39 -13.52
CA SER A 185 18.48 -3.30 -14.67
C SER A 185 17.98 -2.32 -15.74
N ASN A 186 16.66 -2.29 -15.96
CA ASN A 186 16.01 -1.40 -16.91
C ASN A 186 16.01 0.06 -16.42
N MET A 187 16.02 0.28 -15.11
CA MET A 187 16.07 1.61 -14.52
C MET A 187 17.50 2.17 -14.44
N LYS A 188 18.42 1.41 -13.84
CA LYS A 188 19.79 1.87 -13.52
C LYS A 188 20.85 1.48 -14.57
N GLY A 189 20.50 0.65 -15.56
CA GLY A 189 21.44 0.11 -16.55
C GLY A 189 22.38 1.15 -17.18
N HIS A 190 23.67 0.84 -17.26
CA HIS A 190 24.69 1.78 -17.77
C HIS A 190 24.63 1.99 -19.29
N VAL A 191 24.10 1.02 -20.04
CA VAL A 191 24.08 1.07 -21.51
C VAL A 191 22.74 1.56 -22.03
N ASN A 192 21.64 0.94 -21.56
CA ASN A 192 20.26 1.20 -21.99
C ASN A 192 19.31 1.42 -20.80
N GLY A 193 19.80 1.83 -19.63
CA GLY A 193 18.92 2.08 -18.49
C GLY A 193 18.19 3.41 -18.62
N LEU A 194 17.00 3.51 -18.04
CA LEU A 194 16.18 4.72 -18.01
C LEU A 194 16.98 5.94 -17.53
N LYS A 195 17.83 5.73 -16.51
CA LYS A 195 18.80 6.72 -16.01
C LYS A 195 19.54 7.41 -17.13
N LYS A 196 20.17 6.63 -18.00
CA LYS A 196 21.00 7.16 -19.07
C LYS A 196 20.15 7.86 -20.11
N LEU A 197 19.02 7.27 -20.49
CA LEU A 197 18.15 7.81 -21.53
C LEU A 197 17.51 9.15 -21.13
N ILE A 198 17.18 9.35 -19.85
CA ILE A 198 16.70 10.64 -19.34
C ILE A 198 17.85 11.65 -19.20
N MET A 199 19.05 11.20 -18.80
CA MET A 199 20.23 12.08 -18.75
C MET A 199 20.69 12.55 -20.13
N GLU A 200 20.45 11.78 -21.20
CA GLU A 200 20.70 12.20 -22.57
C GLU A 200 19.80 13.39 -22.99
N ASP A 201 18.55 13.42 -22.52
CA ASP A 201 17.61 14.51 -22.80
C ASP A 201 17.76 15.69 -21.82
N SER A 202 18.12 15.42 -20.57
CA SER A 202 18.41 16.42 -19.53
C SER A 202 19.68 16.04 -18.77
N PRO A 203 20.86 16.52 -19.20
CA PRO A 203 22.14 16.21 -18.57
C PRO A 203 22.24 16.62 -17.10
N SER A 204 21.40 17.55 -16.65
CA SER A 204 21.34 18.01 -15.25
C SER A 204 20.45 17.15 -14.37
N ALA A 205 19.77 16.11 -14.90
CA ALA A 205 18.88 15.23 -14.13
C ALA A 205 19.68 14.21 -13.30
N TYR A 206 20.03 14.57 -12.06
CA TYR A 206 20.81 13.69 -11.19
C TYR A 206 20.01 12.47 -10.73
N TYR A 207 20.60 11.28 -10.85
CA TYR A 207 19.96 10.03 -10.43
C TYR A 207 20.22 9.70 -8.97
N VAL A 208 19.14 9.48 -8.23
CA VAL A 208 19.14 8.95 -6.87
C VAL A 208 18.48 7.58 -6.87
N HIS A 209 19.24 6.57 -6.43
CA HIS A 209 18.70 5.22 -6.25
C HIS A 209 17.84 5.20 -4.98
N CYS A 210 16.66 4.60 -5.03
CA CYS A 210 15.79 4.45 -3.86
C CYS A 210 16.53 3.79 -2.67
N PHE A 211 16.75 4.54 -1.60
CA PHE A 211 17.47 4.05 -0.41
C PHE A 211 16.76 2.91 0.30
N ALA A 212 15.41 2.93 0.37
CA ALA A 212 14.64 1.85 0.94
C ALA A 212 14.82 0.54 0.12
N HIS A 213 14.81 0.65 -1.21
CA HIS A 213 15.11 -0.48 -2.09
C HIS A 213 16.56 -0.97 -1.95
N GLN A 214 17.53 -0.06 -1.77
CA GLN A 214 18.92 -0.43 -1.51
C GLN A 214 19.10 -1.22 -0.22
N LEU A 215 18.55 -0.70 0.88
CA LEU A 215 18.57 -1.39 2.17
C LEU A 215 18.00 -2.79 2.02
N GLN A 216 16.84 -2.87 1.37
CA GLN A 216 16.14 -4.11 1.10
C GLN A 216 17.00 -5.12 0.32
N LEU A 217 17.65 -4.69 -0.78
CA LEU A 217 18.54 -5.55 -1.56
C LEU A 217 19.76 -6.01 -0.76
N THR A 218 20.36 -5.14 0.06
CA THR A 218 21.50 -5.49 0.91
C THR A 218 21.13 -6.56 1.93
N LEU A 219 19.97 -6.45 2.59
CA LEU A 219 19.51 -7.45 3.54
C LEU A 219 19.28 -8.82 2.88
N VAL A 220 18.67 -8.83 1.69
CA VAL A 220 18.47 -10.05 0.90
C VAL A 220 19.81 -10.71 0.57
N ALA A 221 20.78 -9.93 0.09
CA ALA A 221 22.09 -10.45 -0.30
C ALA A 221 22.81 -11.08 0.89
N VAL A 222 22.90 -10.37 2.01
CA VAL A 222 23.59 -10.85 3.23
C VAL A 222 22.94 -12.12 3.78
N ALA A 223 21.62 -12.15 3.88
CA ALA A 223 20.92 -13.32 4.41
C ALA A 223 20.94 -14.52 3.46
N LYS A 224 21.02 -14.29 2.14
CA LYS A 224 21.28 -15.36 1.15
C LYS A 224 22.72 -15.87 1.19
N GLU A 225 23.65 -15.19 1.84
CA GLU A 225 25.01 -15.72 2.03
C GLU A 225 25.13 -16.49 3.35
N ASN A 226 24.35 -16.13 4.36
CA ASN A 226 24.34 -16.79 5.66
C ASN A 226 23.59 -18.15 5.64
N ILE A 227 24.24 -19.21 6.13
CA ILE A 227 23.71 -20.59 6.14
C ILE A 227 22.53 -20.74 7.12
N ASP A 228 22.62 -20.12 8.30
CA ASP A 228 21.57 -20.19 9.33
C ASP A 228 20.31 -19.46 8.87
N CYS A 229 20.45 -18.30 8.22
CA CYS A 229 19.34 -17.58 7.58
C CYS A 229 18.69 -18.43 6.50
N LYS A 230 19.47 -19.05 5.60
CA LYS A 230 18.94 -19.99 4.59
C LYS A 230 18.16 -21.13 5.24
N TRP A 231 18.72 -21.73 6.28
CA TRP A 231 18.07 -22.82 7.01
C TRP A 231 16.74 -22.35 7.61
N PHE A 232 16.75 -21.24 8.34
CA PHE A 232 15.57 -20.67 8.98
C PHE A 232 14.48 -20.31 7.98
N PHE A 233 14.79 -19.54 6.93
CA PHE A 233 13.80 -19.14 5.92
C PHE A 233 13.30 -20.33 5.09
N GLY A 234 14.13 -21.36 4.87
CA GLY A 234 13.69 -22.61 4.25
C GLY A 234 12.63 -23.32 5.09
N HIS A 235 12.82 -23.38 6.41
CA HIS A 235 11.84 -23.96 7.34
C HIS A 235 10.59 -23.08 7.49
N LEU A 236 10.74 -21.76 7.46
CA LEU A 236 9.62 -20.82 7.46
C LEU A 236 8.75 -21.00 6.20
N ALA A 237 9.36 -21.08 5.02
CA ALA A 237 8.64 -21.36 3.77
C ALA A 237 7.97 -22.75 3.80
N TYR A 238 8.64 -23.75 4.37
CA TYR A 238 8.04 -25.08 4.54
C TYR A 238 6.82 -25.04 5.47
N LEU A 239 6.89 -24.34 6.60
CA LEU A 239 5.76 -24.11 7.51
C LEU A 239 4.57 -23.48 6.77
N LEU A 240 4.82 -22.41 6.02
CA LEU A 240 3.78 -21.72 5.25
C LEU A 240 3.15 -22.65 4.20
N ASN A 241 3.93 -23.51 3.56
CA ASN A 241 3.38 -24.53 2.66
C ASN A 241 2.55 -25.59 3.40
N VAL A 242 2.99 -26.03 4.59
CA VAL A 242 2.25 -27.00 5.41
C VAL A 242 0.92 -26.42 5.88
N LEU A 243 0.85 -25.14 6.27
CA LEU A 243 -0.34 -24.52 6.88
C LEU A 243 -1.18 -23.68 5.90
N GLY A 244 -0.54 -22.89 5.05
CA GLY A 244 -1.16 -21.85 4.22
C GLY A 244 -1.84 -22.36 2.94
N MET A 245 -1.50 -23.56 2.47
CA MET A 245 -2.09 -24.11 1.23
C MET A 245 -3.49 -24.71 1.40
N SER A 246 -4.11 -24.62 2.59
CA SER A 246 -5.44 -25.19 2.84
C SER A 246 -6.31 -24.31 3.74
N CYS A 247 -7.48 -23.93 3.24
CA CYS A 247 -8.50 -23.20 4.00
C CYS A 247 -8.88 -23.94 5.30
N LYS A 248 -8.88 -25.28 5.29
CA LYS A 248 -9.13 -26.10 6.49
C LYS A 248 -8.08 -25.84 7.57
N LYS A 249 -6.80 -25.79 7.20
CA LYS A 249 -5.68 -25.61 8.14
C LYS A 249 -5.60 -24.18 8.67
N ILE A 250 -5.86 -23.19 7.81
CA ILE A 250 -6.02 -21.78 8.23
C ILE A 250 -7.16 -21.65 9.24
N ARG A 251 -8.31 -22.31 9.00
CA ARG A 251 -9.42 -22.33 9.97
C ARG A 251 -9.01 -23.00 11.29
N MET A 252 -8.27 -24.10 11.25
CA MET A 252 -7.74 -24.74 12.47
C MET A 252 -6.84 -23.81 13.26
N LEU A 253 -6.02 -22.99 12.58
CA LEU A 253 -5.17 -21.99 13.21
C LEU A 253 -5.99 -20.88 13.88
N ARG A 254 -7.03 -20.36 13.21
CA ARG A 254 -7.93 -19.36 13.81
C ARG A 254 -8.64 -19.89 15.06
N VAL A 255 -9.14 -21.13 15.01
CA VAL A 255 -9.79 -21.76 16.17
C VAL A 255 -8.78 -21.97 17.31
N ALA A 256 -7.58 -22.45 17.01
CA ALA A 256 -6.54 -22.63 18.03
C ALA A 256 -6.13 -21.29 18.68
N GLN A 257 -6.04 -20.22 17.88
CA GLN A 257 -5.73 -18.88 18.37
C GLN A 257 -6.84 -18.33 19.26
N ALA A 258 -8.11 -18.48 18.86
CA ALA A 258 -9.24 -18.06 19.68
C ALA A 258 -9.28 -18.81 21.02
N GLU A 259 -9.05 -20.12 21.03
CA GLU A 259 -8.94 -20.93 22.25
C GLU A 259 -7.81 -20.41 23.17
N TYR A 260 -6.63 -20.15 22.60
CA TYR A 260 -5.48 -19.63 23.35
C TYR A 260 -5.75 -18.24 23.94
N MET A 261 -6.34 -17.32 23.16
CA MET A 261 -6.67 -15.97 23.64
C MET A 261 -7.69 -16.01 24.78
N ILE A 262 -8.71 -16.87 24.71
CA ILE A 262 -9.68 -17.04 25.80
C ILE A 262 -9.00 -17.53 27.08
N GLU A 263 -8.04 -18.44 26.95
CA GLU A 263 -7.29 -18.99 28.09
C GLU A 263 -6.35 -17.95 28.70
N ALA A 264 -5.56 -17.25 27.87
CA ALA A 264 -4.68 -16.18 28.31
C ALA A 264 -5.44 -15.01 28.97
N LEU A 265 -6.62 -14.65 28.45
CA LEU A 265 -7.51 -13.65 29.07
C LEU A 265 -8.00 -14.09 30.46
N LYS A 266 -8.34 -15.37 30.62
CA LYS A 266 -8.77 -15.92 31.93
C LYS A 266 -7.64 -15.92 32.95
N LEU A 267 -6.41 -16.14 32.49
CA LEU A 267 -5.21 -16.16 33.32
C LEU A 267 -4.67 -14.75 33.62
N GLY A 268 -5.20 -13.71 32.98
CA GLY A 268 -4.72 -12.34 33.11
C GLY A 268 -3.36 -12.09 32.42
N GLU A 269 -2.95 -12.96 31.51
CA GLU A 269 -1.70 -12.83 30.75
C GLU A 269 -1.81 -11.79 29.62
N ILE A 270 -3.03 -11.50 29.17
CA ILE A 270 -3.33 -10.49 28.15
C ILE A 270 -4.49 -9.61 28.57
N GLU A 271 -4.43 -8.33 28.21
CA GLU A 271 -5.48 -7.35 28.50
C GLU A 271 -6.56 -7.33 27.39
N ALA A 272 -7.81 -7.10 27.78
CA ALA A 272 -8.91 -6.87 26.85
C ALA A 272 -9.00 -5.37 26.51
N GLY A 273 -9.00 -5.02 25.22
CA GLY A 273 -9.16 -3.64 24.77
C GLY A 273 -9.54 -3.52 23.31
N GLN A 274 -10.14 -2.39 22.92
CA GLN A 274 -10.46 -2.10 21.52
C GLN A 274 -9.17 -2.00 20.70
N GLY A 275 -9.06 -2.81 19.65
CA GLY A 275 -7.88 -2.88 18.80
C GLY A 275 -6.81 -3.88 19.25
N LEU A 276 -6.93 -4.46 20.46
CA LEU A 276 -6.03 -5.51 20.95
C LEU A 276 -6.52 -6.89 20.53
N ASN A 277 -5.59 -7.84 20.35
CA ASN A 277 -5.88 -9.26 20.09
C ASN A 277 -6.71 -9.52 18.80
N GLN A 278 -6.51 -8.70 17.76
CA GLN A 278 -7.18 -8.89 16.47
C GLN A 278 -6.78 -10.22 15.81
N GLU A 279 -7.68 -10.78 14.98
CA GLU A 279 -7.35 -11.99 14.22
C GLU A 279 -6.16 -11.71 13.28
N MET A 280 -5.05 -12.41 13.50
CA MET A 280 -3.87 -12.37 12.64
C MET A 280 -3.81 -13.63 11.77
N GLY A 281 -3.57 -13.46 10.46
CA GLY A 281 -3.30 -14.55 9.54
C GLY A 281 -1.80 -14.80 9.38
N LEU A 282 -1.40 -15.94 8.81
CA LEU A 282 -0.03 -16.11 8.34
C LEU A 282 0.20 -15.16 7.16
N ALA A 283 1.11 -14.20 7.31
CA ALA A 283 1.56 -13.38 6.19
C ALA A 283 2.41 -14.26 5.27
N TRP A 284 2.22 -14.10 3.96
CA TRP A 284 3.09 -14.72 2.97
C TRP A 284 4.14 -13.69 2.56
N PRO A 285 5.43 -14.04 2.59
CA PRO A 285 6.45 -13.16 2.08
C PRO A 285 6.30 -13.02 0.57
N GLY A 286 6.34 -11.78 0.08
CA GLY A 286 6.55 -11.49 -1.33
C GLY A 286 8.05 -11.54 -1.64
N ASP A 287 8.44 -12.30 -2.67
CA ASP A 287 9.84 -12.54 -3.05
C ASP A 287 10.68 -11.26 -3.26
N ALA A 288 10.03 -10.12 -3.55
CA ALA A 288 10.66 -8.84 -3.83
C ALA A 288 10.65 -7.82 -2.68
N ARG A 289 10.00 -8.10 -1.52
CA ARG A 289 9.81 -7.11 -0.43
C ARG A 289 10.02 -7.74 0.95
N TRP A 290 11.22 -7.67 1.56
CA TRP A 290 11.46 -8.24 2.90
C TRP A 290 10.72 -7.54 4.04
N GLY A 291 10.10 -6.38 3.82
CA GLY A 291 9.06 -5.90 4.75
C GLY A 291 8.00 -6.97 5.05
N SER A 292 7.64 -7.78 4.05
CA SER A 292 6.71 -8.93 4.23
C SER A 292 7.33 -10.13 4.96
N HIS A 293 8.66 -10.27 4.94
CA HIS A 293 9.35 -11.30 5.73
C HIS A 293 9.33 -10.93 7.22
N TYR A 294 9.45 -9.64 7.57
CA TYR A 294 9.28 -9.18 8.94
C TYR A 294 7.88 -9.47 9.47
N GLU A 295 6.84 -9.10 8.72
CA GLU A 295 5.45 -9.43 9.08
C GLU A 295 5.24 -10.94 9.25
N THR A 296 5.82 -11.75 8.38
CA THR A 296 5.77 -13.22 8.48
C THR A 296 6.40 -13.72 9.78
N VAL A 297 7.60 -13.23 10.12
CA VAL A 297 8.33 -13.58 11.35
C VAL A 297 7.53 -13.14 12.59
N MET A 298 7.01 -11.91 12.59
CA MET A 298 6.16 -11.36 13.65
C MET A 298 4.88 -12.18 13.85
N HIS A 299 4.19 -12.54 12.77
CA HIS A 299 2.97 -13.34 12.84
C HIS A 299 3.25 -14.76 13.32
N VAL A 300 4.36 -15.37 12.89
CA VAL A 300 4.76 -16.70 13.34
C VAL A 300 5.15 -16.69 14.82
N MET A 301 5.84 -15.66 15.28
CA MET A 301 6.17 -15.46 16.70
C MET A 301 4.90 -15.28 17.54
N SER A 302 3.97 -14.44 17.09
CA SER A 302 2.71 -14.17 17.80
C SER A 302 1.75 -15.38 17.83
N LEU A 303 1.73 -16.17 16.75
CA LEU A 303 0.89 -17.35 16.62
C LEU A 303 1.60 -18.64 17.05
N TYR A 304 2.80 -18.54 17.63
CA TYR A 304 3.67 -19.68 17.91
C TYR A 304 2.97 -20.81 18.72
N PRO A 305 2.24 -20.53 19.82
CA PRO A 305 1.52 -21.57 20.57
C PRO A 305 0.44 -22.27 19.72
N SER A 306 -0.29 -21.48 18.92
CA SER A 306 -1.38 -21.95 18.06
C SER A 306 -0.87 -22.78 16.89
N ILE A 307 0.22 -22.35 16.26
CA ILE A 307 0.91 -23.09 15.21
C ILE A 307 1.37 -24.44 15.74
N ARG A 308 2.02 -24.47 16.91
CA ARG A 308 2.47 -25.70 17.57
C ARG A 308 1.31 -26.68 17.81
N LYS A 309 0.17 -26.17 18.31
CA LYS A 309 -1.06 -26.95 18.55
C LYS A 309 -1.63 -27.54 17.25
N VAL A 310 -1.65 -26.76 16.18
CA VAL A 310 -2.14 -27.21 14.87
C VAL A 310 -1.19 -28.24 14.25
N LEU A 311 0.12 -28.02 14.28
CA LEU A 311 1.12 -28.99 13.79
C LEU A 311 1.00 -30.32 14.55
N PHE A 312 0.83 -30.29 15.87
CA PHE A 312 0.58 -31.49 16.67
C PHE A 312 -0.71 -32.21 16.27
N ARG A 313 -1.81 -31.49 16.05
CA ARG A 313 -3.08 -32.08 15.59
C ARG A 313 -2.93 -32.72 14.20
N LEU A 314 -2.30 -32.03 13.26
CA LEU A 314 -2.07 -32.50 11.89
C LEU A 314 -1.14 -33.72 11.85
N GLY A 315 -0.12 -33.75 12.71
CA GLY A 315 0.79 -34.88 12.84
C GLY A 315 0.13 -36.16 13.39
N ARG A 316 -1.07 -36.06 13.97
CA ARG A 316 -1.85 -37.21 14.47
C ARG A 316 -2.90 -37.71 13.49
N GLU A 317 -3.19 -36.96 12.42
CA GLU A 317 -4.05 -37.44 11.33
C GLU A 317 -3.32 -38.57 10.58
N SER A 318 -4.04 -39.61 10.16
CA SER A 318 -3.56 -40.88 9.54
C SER A 318 -2.24 -40.81 8.75
N ASN A 319 -1.42 -41.88 8.86
CA ASN A 319 -0.13 -42.13 8.17
C ASN A 319 -0.10 -41.69 6.70
N SER A 320 0.10 -40.39 6.49
CA SER A 320 0.20 -39.76 5.19
C SER A 320 1.44 -38.91 5.17
N VAL A 321 2.00 -38.68 3.98
CA VAL A 321 3.18 -37.80 3.78
C VAL A 321 2.95 -36.42 4.40
N LYS A 322 1.69 -35.95 4.45
CA LYS A 322 1.30 -34.67 5.06
C LYS A 322 1.39 -34.68 6.59
N ALA A 323 1.05 -35.80 7.23
CA ALA A 323 1.18 -35.96 8.68
C ALA A 323 2.64 -36.02 9.12
N LEU A 324 3.47 -36.75 8.36
CA LEU A 324 4.92 -36.79 8.59
C LEU A 324 5.54 -35.39 8.45
N GLY A 325 5.18 -34.64 7.41
CA GLY A 325 5.66 -33.27 7.23
C GLY A 325 5.29 -32.32 8.38
N ALA A 326 4.08 -32.46 8.94
CA ALA A 326 3.66 -31.69 10.11
C ALA A 326 4.43 -32.09 11.39
N GLN A 327 4.75 -33.37 11.57
CA GLN A 327 5.59 -33.84 12.69
C GLN A 327 7.03 -33.34 12.57
N THR A 328 7.63 -33.44 11.39
CA THR A 328 8.99 -32.89 11.15
C THR A 328 9.04 -31.41 11.45
N MET A 329 8.06 -30.63 10.96
CA MET A 329 8.00 -29.20 11.24
C MET A 329 7.77 -28.90 12.72
N LEU A 330 7.01 -29.74 13.43
CA LEU A 330 6.80 -29.61 14.87
C LEU A 330 8.10 -29.79 15.66
N GLU A 331 8.94 -30.75 15.28
CA GLU A 331 10.23 -30.97 15.93
C GLU A 331 11.20 -29.81 15.65
N VAL A 332 11.21 -29.30 14.42
CA VAL A 332 11.96 -28.07 14.09
C VAL A 332 11.45 -26.89 14.92
N PHE A 333 10.13 -26.70 15.05
CA PHE A 333 9.57 -25.60 15.85
C PHE A 333 10.06 -25.65 17.29
N LYS A 334 10.16 -26.84 17.89
CA LYS A 334 10.63 -27.01 19.27
C LYS A 334 12.15 -26.88 19.41
N SER A 335 12.90 -26.89 18.31
CA SER A 335 14.35 -26.83 18.35
C SER A 335 14.81 -25.46 18.86
N PHE A 336 15.92 -25.46 19.61
CA PHE A 336 16.51 -24.22 20.11
C PHE A 336 16.91 -23.31 18.95
N GLU A 337 17.48 -23.89 17.89
CA GLU A 337 17.96 -23.19 16.69
C GLU A 337 16.83 -22.42 16.01
N PHE A 338 15.65 -23.03 15.85
CA PHE A 338 14.52 -22.35 15.23
C PHE A 338 14.00 -21.20 16.10
N VAL A 339 13.83 -21.41 17.40
CA VAL A 339 13.34 -20.39 18.33
C VAL A 339 14.34 -19.23 18.44
N PHE A 340 15.62 -19.54 18.56
CA PHE A 340 16.69 -18.55 18.59
C PHE A 340 16.70 -17.70 17.31
N MET A 341 16.68 -18.35 16.14
CA MET A 341 16.65 -17.64 14.86
C MET A 341 15.37 -16.83 14.68
N LEU A 342 14.21 -17.31 15.15
CA LEU A 342 12.96 -16.57 15.11
C LEU A 342 13.06 -15.25 15.88
N HIS A 343 13.58 -15.28 17.11
CA HIS A 343 13.77 -14.07 17.92
C HIS A 343 14.85 -13.15 17.36
N LEU A 344 15.99 -13.71 16.95
CA LEU A 344 17.08 -12.92 16.36
C LEU A 344 16.64 -12.20 15.07
N MET A 345 15.95 -12.91 14.17
CA MET A 345 15.42 -12.31 12.94
C MET A 345 14.34 -11.27 13.26
N ASN A 346 13.53 -11.48 14.30
CA ASN A 346 12.54 -10.50 14.73
C ASN A 346 13.18 -9.18 15.17
N GLU A 347 14.25 -9.23 15.96
CA GLU A 347 14.97 -8.02 16.39
C GLU A 347 15.64 -7.30 15.23
N ILE A 348 16.41 -8.03 14.39
CA ILE A 348 17.10 -7.44 13.23
C ILE A 348 16.09 -6.82 12.25
N PHE A 349 14.98 -7.52 11.99
CA PHE A 349 13.94 -7.01 11.11
C PHE A 349 13.14 -5.87 11.71
N GLY A 350 12.98 -5.79 13.03
CA GLY A 350 12.42 -4.63 13.70
C GLY A 350 13.19 -3.36 13.35
N TYR A 351 14.50 -3.33 13.62
CA TYR A 351 15.34 -2.17 13.34
C TYR A 351 15.39 -1.81 11.85
N THR A 352 15.50 -2.81 10.98
CA THR A 352 15.59 -2.56 9.53
C THR A 352 14.25 -2.17 8.91
N SER A 353 13.13 -2.65 9.44
CA SER A 353 11.78 -2.22 9.04
C SER A 353 11.53 -0.78 9.46
N ASP A 354 11.92 -0.40 10.68
CA ASP A 354 11.82 0.99 11.16
C ASP A 354 12.65 1.94 10.30
N LEU A 355 13.88 1.56 9.95
CA LEU A 355 14.71 2.33 9.03
C LEU A 355 14.06 2.44 7.66
N SER A 356 13.56 1.34 7.09
CA SER A 356 12.89 1.32 5.79
C SER A 356 11.66 2.24 5.77
N ASN A 357 10.84 2.20 6.82
CA ASN A 357 9.68 3.08 6.97
C ASN A 357 10.10 4.54 7.12
N ALA A 358 11.15 4.82 7.88
CA ALA A 358 11.66 6.17 8.05
C ALA A 358 12.20 6.75 6.74
N LEU A 359 12.93 5.96 5.94
CA LEU A 359 13.44 6.36 4.62
C LEU A 359 12.34 6.71 3.59
N GLN A 360 11.10 6.29 3.84
CA GLN A 360 9.95 6.53 2.97
C GLN A 360 9.06 7.68 3.46
N LYS A 361 9.37 8.30 4.60
CA LYS A 361 8.60 9.45 5.09
C LYS A 361 8.88 10.70 4.27
N ARG A 362 7.84 11.51 4.07
CA ARG A 362 7.91 12.76 3.27
C ARG A 362 8.74 13.85 3.92
N ASP A 363 8.81 13.86 5.24
CA ASP A 363 9.55 14.83 6.03
C ASP A 363 11.02 14.46 6.22
N GLN A 364 11.49 13.36 5.60
CA GLN A 364 12.89 12.99 5.73
C GLN A 364 13.87 13.72 4.81
N ASP A 365 15.00 14.07 5.42
CA ASP A 365 16.19 14.55 4.74
C ASP A 365 17.34 13.54 4.84
N ILE A 366 18.39 13.80 4.06
CA ILE A 366 19.54 12.90 3.95
C ILE A 366 20.39 12.84 5.23
N VAL A 367 20.42 13.91 6.03
CA VAL A 367 21.20 13.97 7.27
C VAL A 367 20.57 13.06 8.30
N ASN A 368 19.27 13.21 8.53
CA ASN A 368 18.51 12.33 9.41
C ASN A 368 18.54 10.87 8.93
N ALA A 369 18.49 10.64 7.61
CA ALA A 369 18.60 9.29 7.05
C ALA A 369 19.96 8.63 7.37
N VAL A 370 21.05 9.41 7.38
CA VAL A 370 22.38 8.92 7.77
C VAL A 370 22.41 8.58 9.26
N ASP A 371 21.88 9.45 10.12
CA ASP A 371 21.82 9.19 11.57
C ASP A 371 21.01 7.92 11.91
N LEU A 372 19.87 7.74 11.24
CA LEU A 372 19.05 6.53 11.39
C LEU A 372 19.77 5.27 10.90
N LEU A 373 20.56 5.38 9.83
CA LEU A 373 21.37 4.28 9.33
C LEU A 373 22.48 3.91 10.31
N GLU A 374 23.15 4.90 10.91
CA GLU A 374 24.15 4.66 11.96
C GLU A 374 23.53 4.01 13.20
N PHE A 375 22.37 4.50 13.64
CA PHE A 375 21.61 3.90 14.74
C PHE A 375 21.24 2.44 14.44
N THR A 376 20.69 2.16 13.26
CA THR A 376 20.32 0.79 12.85
C THR A 376 21.56 -0.11 12.80
N ARG A 377 22.66 0.39 12.23
CA ARG A 377 23.92 -0.34 12.16
C ARG A 377 24.48 -0.66 13.53
N TYR A 378 24.36 0.24 14.51
CA TYR A 378 24.80 0.00 15.88
C TYR A 378 23.99 -1.11 16.55
N ASN A 379 22.66 -1.08 16.43
CA ASN A 379 21.77 -2.06 17.06
C ASN A 379 21.80 -3.44 16.37
N CYS A 380 22.20 -3.52 15.10
CA CYS A 380 22.36 -4.79 14.39
C CYS A 380 23.76 -5.44 14.59
N LYS A 381 24.67 -4.85 15.37
CA LYS A 381 25.94 -5.49 15.75
C LYS A 381 25.69 -6.44 16.93
N PHE A 382 25.50 -7.71 16.62
CA PHE A 382 25.50 -8.79 17.59
C PHE A 382 26.91 -9.36 17.78
#